data_AF-X1RG95-F1
#
_entry.id   AF-X1RG95-F1
#
_cell.length_a   1.000
_cell.length_b   1.000
_cell.length_c   1.000
_cell.angle_alpha   90.00
_cell.angle_beta   90.00
_cell.angle_gamma   90.00
#
_symmetry.space_group_name_H-M   'P 1'
#
loop_
_entity.id
_entity.type
_entity.pdbx_description
1 polymer ?
#
loop_
_entity_poly.entity_id
_entity_poly.type
_entity_poly.pdbx_seq_one_letter_code
_entity_poly.pdbx_strand_id
1 'polypeptide(L)'
;LLKFRKDLPDSEVTPMIEKLGFDKDTAAKVLELFEYIPPIPDIIRFAVREAFTPEIIEKYETHADFPPEFGEWAKKQGLSKEWQLAYWASHWVLPPLSLAYEMFHRNIITKEK
;
A
#
# COMPACT_ATOMS: atom_id res chain seq x y z
N LEU A 1 6.09 -1.64 14.46
CA LEU A 1 6.06 -1.06 15.83
C LEU A 1 5.15 -1.90 16.72
N LEU A 2 5.41 -1.99 18.03
CA LEU A 2 4.62 -2.82 18.97
C LEU A 2 3.12 -2.47 18.97
N LYS A 3 2.79 -1.19 18.80
CA LYS A 3 1.42 -0.69 18.57
C LYS A 3 0.67 -1.49 17.51
N PHE A 4 1.24 -1.58 16.31
CA PHE A 4 0.58 -2.21 15.18
C PHE A 4 0.51 -3.74 15.27
N ARG A 5 1.32 -4.34 16.15
CA ARG A 5 1.31 -5.79 16.41
C ARG A 5 0.25 -6.21 17.44
N LYS A 6 -0.50 -5.24 17.99
CA LYS A 6 -1.44 -5.41 19.12
C LYS A 6 -0.76 -5.79 20.44
N ASP A 7 0.56 -5.60 20.51
CA ASP A 7 1.33 -5.86 21.72
C ASP A 7 1.21 -4.67 22.70
N LEU A 8 0.77 -3.49 22.23
CA LEU A 8 0.60 -2.29 23.05
C LEU A 8 -0.49 -1.36 22.46
N PRO A 9 -1.73 -1.37 22.96
CA PRO A 9 -2.82 -0.56 22.41
C PRO A 9 -2.65 0.94 22.70
N ASP A 10 -3.26 1.81 21.89
CA ASP A 10 -3.15 3.28 22.02
C ASP A 10 -3.59 3.78 23.41
N SER A 11 -4.56 3.13 24.04
CA SER A 11 -5.00 3.43 25.42
C SER A 11 -3.90 3.24 26.47
N GLU A 12 -2.90 2.41 26.18
CA GLU A 12 -1.74 2.18 27.04
C GLU A 12 -0.54 3.04 26.63
N VAL A 13 -0.38 3.33 25.33
CA VAL A 13 0.72 4.17 24.82
C VAL A 13 0.53 5.64 25.22
N THR A 14 -0.68 6.19 25.12
CA THR A 14 -0.94 7.61 25.43
C THR A 14 -0.55 7.97 26.87
N PRO A 15 -0.96 7.23 27.92
CA PRO A 15 -0.49 7.50 29.29
C PRO A 15 1.02 7.36 29.48
N MET A 16 1.70 6.51 28.69
CA MET A 16 3.16 6.42 28.72
C MET A 16 3.80 7.68 28.15
N ILE A 17 3.28 8.20 27.04
CA ILE A 17 3.76 9.45 26.43
C ILE A 17 3.47 10.64 27.35
N GLU A 18 2.30 10.69 27.99
CA GLU A 18 1.96 11.71 28.99
C GLU A 18 2.93 11.69 30.18
N LYS A 19 3.30 10.51 30.68
CA LYS A 19 4.31 10.36 31.75
C LYS A 19 5.69 10.86 31.38
N LEU A 20 6.02 10.94 30.08
CA LEU A 20 7.27 11.53 29.59
C LEU A 20 7.22 13.06 29.55
N GLY A 21 6.10 13.68 29.93
CA GLY A 21 5.93 15.14 30.04
C GLY A 21 5.25 15.80 28.85
N PHE A 22 4.75 15.01 27.88
CA PHE A 22 3.97 15.53 26.76
C PHE A 22 2.50 15.71 27.14
N ASP A 23 1.85 16.74 26.61
CA ASP A 23 0.41 16.91 26.75
C ASP A 23 -0.36 15.97 25.80
N LYS A 24 -1.69 15.91 25.97
CA LYS A 24 -2.58 15.02 25.18
C LYS A 24 -2.52 15.25 23.68
N ASP A 25 -2.46 16.50 23.24
CA ASP A 25 -2.41 16.84 21.82
C ASP A 25 -1.07 16.40 21.22
N THR A 26 0.03 16.64 21.94
CA THR A 26 1.34 16.15 21.52
C THR A 26 1.41 14.62 21.52
N ALA A 27 0.83 13.94 22.51
CA ALA A 27 0.78 12.48 22.55
C ALA A 27 0.03 11.90 21.34
N ALA A 28 -1.09 12.51 20.93
CA ALA A 28 -1.82 12.12 19.74
C ALA A 28 -0.98 12.27 18.47
N LYS A 29 -0.28 13.40 18.29
CA LYS A 29 0.62 13.63 17.15
C LYS A 29 1.79 12.65 17.11
N VAL A 30 2.37 12.31 18.25
CA VAL A 30 3.42 11.29 18.34
C VAL A 30 2.89 9.93 17.87
N LEU A 31 1.62 9.61 18.15
CA LEU A 31 1.02 8.38 17.66
C LEU A 31 0.82 8.36 16.14
N GLU A 32 0.56 9.51 15.52
CA GLU A 32 0.44 9.66 14.06
C GLU A 32 1.79 9.45 13.36
N LEU A 33 2.92 9.85 13.99
CA LEU A 33 4.27 9.65 13.42
C LEU A 33 4.64 8.18 13.19
N PHE A 34 3.91 7.26 13.80
CA PHE A 34 4.14 5.84 13.62
C PHE A 34 3.51 5.30 12.33
N GLU A 35 2.56 6.00 11.72
CA GLU A 35 1.99 5.56 10.44
C GLU A 35 3.06 5.53 9.35
N TYR A 36 3.09 4.42 8.61
CA TYR A 36 4.07 4.25 7.56
C TYR A 36 3.59 4.96 6.30
N ILE A 37 4.40 5.90 5.83
CA ILE A 37 4.27 6.52 4.52
C ILE A 37 5.29 5.86 3.58
N PRO A 38 4.86 5.30 2.43
CA PRO A 38 5.78 4.74 1.44
C PRO A 38 6.85 5.75 1.00
N PRO A 39 8.08 5.29 0.69
CA PRO A 39 9.13 6.18 0.22
C PRO A 39 8.78 6.74 -1.16
N ILE A 40 9.35 7.89 -1.51
CA ILE A 40 9.06 8.60 -2.77
C ILE A 40 9.14 7.70 -4.02
N PRO A 41 10.13 6.79 -4.19
CA PRO A 41 10.16 5.90 -5.34
C PRO A 41 8.94 4.98 -5.47
N ASP A 42 8.38 4.51 -4.35
CA ASP A 42 7.17 3.70 -4.35
C ASP A 42 5.94 4.56 -4.71
N ILE A 43 5.85 5.79 -4.18
CA ILE A 43 4.79 6.73 -4.55
C ILE A 43 4.83 7.04 -6.06
N ILE A 44 6.01 7.26 -6.62
CA ILE A 44 6.19 7.42 -8.08
C ILE A 44 5.73 6.15 -8.81
N ARG A 45 6.09 4.96 -8.31
CA ARG A 45 5.64 3.70 -8.90
C ARG A 45 4.11 3.59 -8.89
N PHE A 46 3.45 3.96 -7.80
CA PHE A 46 2.00 3.94 -7.69
C PHE A 46 1.34 4.85 -8.73
N ALA A 47 1.87 6.06 -8.89
CA ALA A 47 1.39 7.00 -9.89
C ALA A 47 1.56 6.46 -11.32
N VAL A 48 2.74 5.97 -11.68
CA VAL A 48 3.02 5.41 -13.02
C VAL A 48 2.20 4.14 -13.31
N ARG A 49 1.82 3.40 -12.27
CA ARG A 49 1.02 2.17 -12.37
C ARG A 49 -0.46 2.42 -12.17
N GLU A 50 -0.90 3.68 -12.16
CA GLU A 50 -2.33 4.05 -12.06
C GLU A 50 -3.02 3.49 -10.80
N ALA A 51 -2.24 3.29 -9.74
CA ALA A 51 -2.71 2.72 -8.47
C ALA A 51 -3.55 3.72 -7.64
N PHE A 52 -3.73 4.95 -8.14
CA PHE A 52 -4.59 5.98 -7.56
C PHE A 52 -5.72 6.42 -8.49
N THR A 53 -5.87 5.80 -9.65
CA THR A 53 -6.82 6.23 -10.70
C THR A 53 -8.05 5.32 -10.65
N PRO A 54 -9.18 5.75 -10.03
CA PRO A 54 -10.32 4.88 -9.76
C PRO A 54 -10.88 4.21 -11.02
N GLU A 55 -10.93 4.94 -12.14
CA GLU A 55 -11.45 4.43 -13.40
C GLU A 55 -10.59 3.28 -13.96
N ILE A 56 -9.27 3.31 -13.72
CA ILE A 56 -8.34 2.27 -14.17
C ILE A 56 -8.37 1.08 -13.20
N ILE A 57 -8.45 1.35 -11.90
CA ILE A 57 -8.59 0.32 -10.86
C ILE A 57 -9.87 -0.49 -11.10
N GLU A 58 -11.00 0.17 -11.39
CA GLU A 58 -12.27 -0.49 -11.68
C GLU A 58 -12.21 -1.25 -13.01
N LYS A 59 -11.71 -0.61 -14.07
CA LYS A 59 -11.66 -1.21 -15.42
C LYS A 59 -10.82 -2.49 -15.47
N TYR A 60 -9.71 -2.55 -14.76
CA TYR A 60 -8.79 -3.69 -14.78
C TYR A 60 -8.78 -4.49 -13.48
N GLU A 61 -9.70 -4.17 -12.55
CA GLU A 61 -9.85 -4.83 -11.26
C GLU A 61 -8.52 -5.00 -10.51
N THR A 62 -7.66 -3.98 -10.49
CA THR A 62 -6.27 -4.12 -9.98
C THR A 62 -6.20 -4.41 -8.47
N HIS A 63 -7.31 -4.25 -7.74
CA HIS A 63 -7.49 -4.64 -6.35
C HIS A 63 -7.97 -6.09 -6.15
N ALA A 64 -8.29 -6.81 -7.23
CA ALA A 64 -8.72 -8.20 -7.18
C ALA A 64 -7.65 -9.10 -6.55
N ASP A 65 -8.10 -10.20 -5.95
CA ASP A 65 -7.25 -11.21 -5.30
C ASP A 65 -6.33 -10.67 -4.19
N PHE A 66 -6.68 -9.52 -3.59
CA PHE A 66 -5.94 -8.95 -2.46
C PHE A 66 -5.85 -9.97 -1.30
N PRO A 67 -4.66 -10.47 -0.92
CA PRO A 67 -4.54 -11.51 0.09
C PRO A 67 -4.82 -10.94 1.49
N PRO A 68 -5.75 -11.54 2.28
CA PRO A 68 -6.00 -11.13 3.65
C PRO A 68 -4.74 -11.14 4.53
N GLU A 69 -3.86 -12.12 4.33
CA GLU A 69 -2.60 -12.28 5.05
C GLU A 69 -1.64 -11.12 4.76
N PHE A 70 -1.57 -10.67 3.50
CA PHE A 70 -0.78 -9.49 3.14
C PHE A 70 -1.29 -8.25 3.89
N GLY A 71 -2.60 -8.04 3.92
CA GLY A 71 -3.22 -6.94 4.65
C GLY A 71 -2.92 -6.97 6.15
N GLU A 72 -2.96 -8.16 6.78
CA GLU A 72 -2.62 -8.32 8.19
C GLU A 72 -1.18 -7.91 8.49
N TRP A 73 -0.21 -8.44 7.72
CA TRP A 73 1.20 -8.16 7.94
C TRP A 73 1.58 -6.71 7.58
N ALA A 74 1.01 -6.17 6.51
CA ALA A 74 1.23 -4.78 6.13
C ALA A 74 0.66 -3.81 7.18
N LYS A 75 -0.52 -4.11 7.75
CA LYS A 75 -1.06 -3.33 8.87
C LYS A 75 -0.13 -3.36 10.09
N LYS A 76 0.48 -4.51 10.41
CA LYS A 76 1.48 -4.62 11.50
C LYS A 76 2.75 -3.81 11.26
N GLN A 77 3.01 -3.41 10.01
CA GLN A 77 4.10 -2.49 9.65
C GLN A 77 3.70 -1.01 9.70
N GLY A 78 2.41 -0.71 9.92
CA GLY A 78 1.89 0.65 9.96
C GLY A 78 1.36 1.16 8.62
N LEU A 79 1.24 0.32 7.60
CA LEU A 79 0.63 0.73 6.34
C LEU A 79 -0.89 0.88 6.52
N SER A 80 -1.42 2.03 6.13
CA SER A 80 -2.86 2.25 5.97
C SER A 80 -3.44 1.31 4.91
N LYS A 81 -4.77 1.10 4.93
CA LYS A 81 -5.43 0.24 3.92
C LYS A 81 -5.26 0.79 2.50
N GLU A 82 -5.24 2.11 2.35
CA GLU A 82 -4.96 2.78 1.08
C GLU A 82 -3.58 2.41 0.54
N TRP A 83 -2.53 2.53 1.36
CA TRP A 83 -1.18 2.15 0.94
C TRP A 83 -1.06 0.67 0.61
N GLN A 84 -1.72 -0.20 1.38
CA GLN A 84 -1.77 -1.63 1.08
C GLN A 84 -2.35 -1.90 -0.31
N LEU A 85 -3.47 -1.24 -0.64
CA LEU A 85 -4.12 -1.38 -1.94
C LEU A 85 -3.26 -0.79 -3.06
N ALA A 86 -2.58 0.33 -2.86
CA ALA A 86 -1.69 0.91 -3.87
C ALA A 86 -0.47 0.01 -4.15
N TYR A 87 0.13 -0.57 -3.10
CA TYR A 87 1.17 -1.58 -3.25
C TYR A 87 0.68 -2.79 -4.04
N TRP A 88 -0.52 -3.26 -3.73
CA TRP A 88 -1.15 -4.35 -4.47
C TRP A 88 -1.42 -3.94 -5.93
N ALA A 89 -2.18 -2.89 -6.22
CA ALA A 89 -2.45 -2.46 -7.59
C ALA A 89 -1.17 -2.31 -8.43
N SER A 90 -0.10 -1.75 -7.85
CA SER A 90 1.19 -1.58 -8.54
C SER A 90 2.04 -2.85 -8.73
N HIS A 91 1.64 -3.98 -8.14
CA HIS A 91 2.33 -5.27 -8.33
C HIS A 91 2.04 -5.85 -9.71
N TRP A 92 0.91 -5.48 -10.32
CA TRP A 92 0.58 -5.86 -11.68
C TRP A 92 1.54 -5.17 -12.65
N VAL A 93 2.33 -5.98 -13.35
CA VAL A 93 3.29 -5.49 -14.33
C VAL A 93 2.85 -5.88 -15.73
N LEU A 94 2.75 -4.87 -16.60
CA LEU A 94 2.62 -5.13 -18.03
C LEU A 94 3.85 -5.89 -18.55
N PRO A 95 3.66 -6.82 -19.50
CA PRO A 95 4.76 -7.50 -20.14
C PRO A 95 5.69 -6.47 -20.82
N PRO A 96 7.00 -6.73 -20.86
CA PRO A 96 7.92 -5.89 -21.61
C PRO A 96 7.55 -5.89 -23.10
N LEU A 97 7.81 -4.79 -23.79
CA LEU A 97 7.42 -4.60 -25.19
C LEU A 97 7.97 -5.70 -26.12
N SER A 98 9.17 -6.23 -25.85
CA SER A 98 9.75 -7.34 -26.59
C SER A 98 8.90 -8.61 -26.53
N LEU A 99 8.35 -8.93 -25.36
CA LEU A 99 7.45 -10.06 -25.19
C LEU A 99 6.12 -9.83 -25.93
N ALA A 100 5.60 -8.60 -25.90
CA ALA A 100 4.41 -8.26 -26.68
C ALA A 100 4.62 -8.45 -28.19
N TYR A 101 5.76 -8.03 -28.74
CA TYR A 101 6.11 -8.29 -30.15
C TYR A 101 6.22 -9.78 -30.47
N GLU A 102 6.84 -10.56 -29.58
CA GLU A 102 6.94 -12.01 -29.76
C GLU A 102 5.55 -12.66 -29.76
N MET A 103 4.70 -12.30 -28.81
CA MET A 103 3.31 -12.78 -28.73
C MET A 103 2.53 -12.41 -30.00
N PHE A 104 2.72 -11.20 -30.53
CA PHE A 104 2.07 -10.75 -31.76
C PHE A 104 2.52 -11.56 -32.98
N HIS A 105 3.82 -11.74 -33.21
CA HIS A 105 4.33 -12.50 -34.35
C HIS A 105 4.04 -14.01 -34.26
N ARG A 106 3.84 -14.54 -33.05
CA ARG A 106 3.38 -15.92 -32.82
C ARG A 106 1.86 -16.08 -32.94
N ASN A 107 1.13 -15.02 -33.26
CA ASN A 107 -0.34 -14.98 -33.31
C ASN A 107 -1.02 -15.38 -31.99
N ILE A 108 -0.37 -15.11 -30.85
CA ILE A 108 -0.96 -15.29 -29.51
C ILE A 108 -1.93 -14.13 -29.20
N ILE A 109 -1.57 -12.92 -29.64
CA ILE A 109 -2.37 -11.69 -29.53
C ILE A 109 -2.54 -11.07 -30.91
N THR A 110 -3.54 -10.22 -31.08
CA THR A 110 -3.82 -9.53 -32.34
C THR A 110 -3.88 -8.01 -32.13
N LYS A 111 -4.01 -7.25 -33.22
CA LYS A 111 -4.14 -5.78 -33.13
C LYS A 111 -5.43 -5.34 -32.42
N GLU A 112 -6.44 -6.20 -32.41
CA GLU A 112 -7.78 -5.91 -31.90
C GLU A 112 -8.01 -6.42 -30.48
N LYS A 113 -7.11 -7.30 -29.97
CA LYS A 113 -7.02 -7.79 -28.59
C LYS A 113 -5.60 -8.22 -28.24
#